data_AF-A0A6A4HEB8-F1
#
_entry.id   AF-A0A6A4HEB8-F1
#
_cell.length_a   1.000
_cell.length_b   1.000
_cell.length_c   1.000
_cell.angle_alpha   90.00
_cell.angle_beta   90.00
_cell.angle_gamma   90.00
#
_symmetry.space_group_name_H-M   'P 1'
#
loop_
_entity.id
_entity.type
_entity.pdbx_description
1 polymer ?
#
loop_
_entity_poly.entity_id
_entity_poly.type
_entity_poly.pdbx_seq_one_letter_code
_entity_poly.pdbx_strand_id
1 'polypeptide(L)'
;MRRRVWWTIMYYDLFVSDVMNQPPLIADNSFSTKLPVANVDEKVFGPMSIRIPPTTAGGEDGSGYCKDGMRYFEIRSRLTLLVRSIKRRMNTPEFGHAQQVRVSYYGTSPNSHCYSIDQAASMEMEVRSWLKELPQYYQLDQALS
;
A
#
# COMPACT_ATOMS: atom_id res chain seq x y z
N MET A 1 -14.67 -10.63 -5.88
CA MET A 1 -13.40 -11.33 -6.19
C MET A 1 -12.40 -10.54 -7.06
N ARG A 2 -12.71 -10.12 -8.31
CA ARG A 2 -11.73 -9.47 -9.21
C ARG A 2 -10.90 -8.32 -8.59
N ARG A 3 -11.53 -7.45 -7.79
CA ARG A 3 -10.87 -6.37 -7.03
C ARG A 3 -9.75 -6.89 -6.12
N ARG A 4 -9.97 -7.99 -5.40
CA ARG A 4 -8.96 -8.55 -4.48
C ARG A 4 -7.83 -9.25 -5.22
N VAL A 5 -8.15 -9.96 -6.29
CA VAL A 5 -7.12 -10.55 -7.16
C VAL A 5 -6.21 -9.45 -7.68
N TRP A 6 -6.77 -8.34 -8.16
CA TRP A 6 -6.01 -7.17 -8.59
C TRP A 6 -5.08 -6.62 -7.50
N TRP A 7 -5.60 -6.34 -6.31
CA TRP A 7 -4.78 -5.84 -5.19
C TRP A 7 -3.70 -6.83 -4.72
N THR A 8 -3.93 -8.12 -4.88
CA THR A 8 -2.92 -9.15 -4.58
C THR A 8 -1.81 -9.15 -5.62
N ILE A 9 -2.16 -9.07 -6.90
CA ILE A 9 -1.19 -8.97 -8.01
C ILE A 9 -0.34 -7.69 -7.83
N MET A 10 -0.98 -6.55 -7.55
CA MET A 10 -0.30 -5.28 -7.28
C MET A 10 0.69 -5.36 -6.13
N TYR A 11 0.31 -6.03 -5.03
CA TYR A 11 1.20 -6.25 -3.89
C TYR A 11 2.42 -7.08 -4.29
N TYR A 12 2.21 -8.21 -4.99
CA TYR A 12 3.32 -9.08 -5.38
C TYR A 12 4.22 -8.45 -6.44
N ASP A 13 3.68 -7.72 -7.40
CA ASP A 13 4.47 -6.94 -8.37
C ASP A 13 5.42 -5.99 -7.64
N LEU A 14 4.91 -5.23 -6.67
CA LEU A 14 5.71 -4.31 -5.86
C LEU A 14 6.75 -5.02 -5.00
N PHE A 15 6.34 -6.08 -4.28
CA PHE A 15 7.19 -6.81 -3.35
C PHE A 15 8.33 -7.54 -4.07
N VAL A 16 8.02 -8.26 -5.16
CA VAL A 16 9.02 -8.99 -5.95
C VAL A 16 10.00 -8.00 -6.58
N SER A 17 9.49 -6.88 -7.09
CA SER A 17 10.34 -5.83 -7.67
C SER A 17 11.33 -5.25 -6.66
N ASP A 18 10.92 -5.08 -5.40
CA ASP A 18 11.83 -4.68 -4.32
C ASP A 18 12.89 -5.73 -4.03
N VAL A 19 12.49 -6.98 -3.88
CA VAL A 19 13.43 -8.09 -3.61
C VAL A 19 14.44 -8.22 -4.76
N MET A 20 14.01 -7.98 -6.00
CA MET A 20 14.84 -8.08 -7.20
C MET A 20 15.59 -6.79 -7.55
N ASN A 21 15.39 -5.70 -6.80
CA ASN A 21 15.90 -4.37 -7.13
C ASN A 21 15.55 -3.91 -8.56
N GLN A 22 14.34 -4.22 -9.02
CA GLN A 22 13.81 -3.84 -10.32
C GLN A 22 12.63 -2.87 -10.18
N PRO A 23 12.28 -2.09 -11.22
CA PRO A 23 11.02 -1.36 -11.24
C PRO A 23 9.81 -2.32 -11.26
N PRO A 24 8.72 -2.00 -10.53
CA PRO A 24 7.43 -2.67 -10.69
C PRO A 24 6.94 -2.62 -12.15
N LEU A 25 6.38 -3.73 -12.62
CA LEU A 25 5.89 -3.84 -14.00
C LEU A 25 4.55 -3.12 -14.17
N ILE A 26 3.75 -3.04 -13.11
CA ILE A 26 2.45 -2.37 -13.17
C ILE A 26 2.67 -0.87 -13.00
N ALA A 27 2.55 -0.15 -14.12
CA ALA A 27 2.69 1.30 -14.19
C ALA A 27 1.79 2.03 -13.18
N ASP A 28 2.26 3.19 -12.73
CA ASP A 28 1.45 4.12 -11.95
C ASP A 28 0.23 4.56 -12.77
N ASN A 29 -0.93 4.65 -12.11
CA ASN A 29 -2.24 4.94 -12.71
C ASN A 29 -2.79 3.88 -13.68
N SER A 30 -2.22 2.66 -13.71
CA SER A 30 -2.89 1.50 -14.30
C SER A 30 -4.22 1.21 -13.58
N PHE A 31 -5.12 0.45 -14.23
CA PHE A 31 -6.51 0.18 -13.80
C PHE A 31 -6.68 0.18 -12.27
N SER A 32 -7.29 1.24 -11.71
CA SER A 32 -7.44 1.38 -10.27
C SER A 32 -8.85 0.98 -9.83
N THR A 33 -8.98 -0.23 -9.30
CA THR A 33 -10.18 -0.56 -8.53
C THR A 33 -10.14 0.12 -7.17
N LYS A 34 -11.29 0.52 -6.62
CA LYS A 34 -11.40 1.01 -5.23
C LYS A 34 -10.69 0.05 -4.24
N LEU A 35 -10.25 0.57 -3.09
CA LEU A 35 -9.70 -0.26 -2.02
C LEU A 35 -10.72 -1.35 -1.61
N PRO A 36 -10.24 -2.56 -1.30
CA PRO A 36 -11.09 -3.59 -0.70
C PRO A 36 -11.51 -3.15 0.71
N VAL A 37 -12.75 -3.44 1.09
CA VAL A 37 -13.26 -3.10 2.42
C VAL A 37 -13.21 -4.34 3.32
N ALA A 38 -12.76 -4.15 4.55
CA ALA A 38 -12.58 -5.21 5.56
C ALA A 38 -13.87 -5.93 5.95
N ASN A 39 -14.95 -5.18 6.16
CA ASN A 39 -16.20 -5.69 6.75
C ASN A 39 -17.23 -6.03 5.66
N VAL A 40 -16.89 -6.97 4.77
CA VAL A 40 -17.80 -7.40 3.71
C VAL A 40 -18.16 -8.85 3.95
N ASP A 41 -19.44 -9.13 4.26
CA ASP A 41 -19.98 -10.50 4.21
C ASP A 41 -20.05 -10.98 2.75
N GLU A 42 -19.18 -11.92 2.38
CA GLU A 42 -19.08 -12.46 1.03
C GLU A 42 -20.20 -13.39 0.61
N LYS A 43 -20.93 -13.98 1.56
CA LYS A 43 -22.12 -14.76 1.23
C LYS A 43 -23.22 -13.86 0.66
N VAL A 44 -23.15 -12.57 0.97
CA VAL A 44 -24.17 -11.57 0.63
C VAL A 44 -23.65 -10.53 -0.37
N PHE A 45 -22.33 -10.33 -0.48
CA PHE A 45 -21.73 -9.33 -1.37
C PHE A 45 -21.52 -9.86 -2.80
N GLY A 46 -22.46 -9.51 -3.69
CA GLY A 46 -22.47 -9.87 -5.10
C GLY A 46 -22.12 -8.71 -6.04
N PRO A 47 -22.08 -8.97 -7.37
CA PRO A 47 -21.77 -7.96 -8.39
C PRO A 47 -22.72 -6.75 -8.40
N MET A 48 -23.95 -6.92 -7.91
CA MET A 48 -25.00 -5.90 -7.85
C MET A 48 -25.10 -5.21 -6.48
N SER A 49 -24.24 -5.56 -5.51
CA SER A 49 -24.28 -4.96 -4.18
C SER A 49 -23.89 -3.48 -4.25
N ILE A 50 -24.85 -2.60 -3.97
CA ILE A 50 -24.66 -1.14 -3.87
C ILE A 50 -24.19 -0.69 -2.48
N ARG A 51 -24.21 -1.59 -1.49
CA ARG A 51 -23.80 -1.35 -0.10
C ARG A 51 -22.94 -2.52 0.39
N ILE A 52 -22.08 -2.24 1.35
CA ILE A 52 -21.21 -3.23 1.99
C ILE A 52 -22.01 -3.87 3.14
N PRO A 53 -22.33 -5.17 3.07
CA PRO A 53 -23.05 -5.85 4.13
C PRO A 53 -22.13 -6.03 5.35
N PRO A 54 -22.57 -5.69 6.57
CA PRO A 54 -21.77 -5.85 7.78
C PRO A 54 -21.45 -7.33 8.03
N THR A 55 -20.27 -7.61 8.58
CA THR A 55 -19.83 -8.97 8.90
C THR A 55 -20.58 -9.53 10.11
N THR A 56 -21.04 -10.78 10.00
CA THR A 56 -21.75 -11.51 11.07
C THR A 56 -20.88 -11.86 12.29
N ALA A 57 -19.54 -11.74 12.16
CA ALA A 57 -18.55 -12.20 13.15
C ALA A 57 -17.57 -11.12 13.64
N GLY A 58 -17.84 -9.84 13.39
CA GLY A 58 -17.16 -8.75 14.10
C GLY A 58 -17.84 -8.56 15.45
N GLY A 59 -17.08 -8.45 16.54
CA GLY A 59 -17.63 -8.16 17.88
C GLY A 59 -18.54 -6.93 17.91
N GLU A 60 -19.15 -6.60 19.06
CA GLU A 60 -20.19 -5.54 19.18
C GLU A 60 -19.82 -4.16 18.59
N ASP A 61 -18.53 -3.86 18.38
CA ASP A 61 -17.98 -2.64 17.77
C ASP A 61 -17.49 -2.82 16.32
N GLY A 62 -17.60 -4.04 15.78
CA GLY A 62 -17.04 -4.46 14.51
C GLY A 62 -15.51 -4.45 14.47
N SER A 63 -14.77 -4.30 15.58
CA SER A 63 -13.31 -4.12 15.59
C SER A 63 -12.52 -5.42 15.80
N GLY A 64 -13.18 -6.47 16.31
CA GLY A 64 -12.57 -7.75 16.65
C GLY A 64 -11.89 -8.45 15.46
N TYR A 65 -10.80 -9.16 15.76
CA TYR A 65 -10.17 -10.08 14.82
C TYR A 65 -11.16 -11.19 14.45
N CYS A 66 -11.51 -11.27 13.18
CA CYS A 66 -12.26 -12.38 12.61
C CYS A 66 -11.30 -13.14 11.70
N LYS A 67 -11.22 -14.46 11.88
CA LYS A 67 -10.38 -15.35 11.04
C LYS A 67 -10.77 -15.24 9.55
N ASP A 68 -12.05 -15.03 9.28
CA ASP A 68 -12.61 -14.82 7.94
C ASP A 68 -12.66 -13.33 7.54
N GLY A 69 -12.18 -12.44 8.41
CA GLY A 69 -12.17 -11.01 8.22
C GLY A 69 -11.10 -10.56 7.21
N MET A 70 -11.48 -9.63 6.33
CA MET A 70 -10.58 -9.13 5.27
C MET A 70 -9.74 -7.92 5.71
N ARG A 71 -9.58 -7.73 7.03
CA ARG A 71 -8.88 -6.58 7.62
C ARG A 71 -7.40 -6.53 7.26
N TYR A 72 -6.72 -7.67 7.38
CA TYR A 72 -5.34 -7.79 6.95
C TYR A 72 -5.21 -7.41 5.46
N PHE A 73 -6.16 -7.87 4.63
CA PHE A 73 -6.16 -7.59 3.20
C PHE A 73 -6.31 -6.09 2.91
N GLU A 74 -7.22 -5.41 3.59
CA GLU A 74 -7.38 -3.95 3.50
C GLU A 74 -6.10 -3.22 3.91
N ILE A 75 -5.55 -3.55 5.09
CA ILE A 75 -4.33 -2.93 5.62
C ILE A 75 -3.16 -3.11 4.67
N ARG A 76 -2.96 -4.33 4.14
CA ARG A 76 -1.93 -4.62 3.13
C ARG A 76 -2.14 -3.82 1.85
N SER A 77 -3.39 -3.62 1.43
CA SER A 77 -3.71 -2.81 0.24
C SER A 77 -3.38 -1.33 0.47
N ARG A 78 -3.67 -0.79 1.67
CA ARG A 78 -3.28 0.57 2.07
C ARG A 78 -1.76 0.73 2.12
N LEU A 79 -1.04 -0.25 2.68
CA LEU A 79 0.43 -0.25 2.69
C LEU A 79 1.00 -0.23 1.27
N THR A 80 0.43 -1.04 0.37
CA THR A 80 0.85 -1.10 -1.04
C THR A 80 0.74 0.27 -1.71
N LEU A 81 -0.36 1.01 -1.46
CA LEU A 81 -0.53 2.37 -1.96
C LEU A 81 0.49 3.35 -1.39
N LEU A 82 0.73 3.30 -0.07
CA LEU A 82 1.69 4.17 0.60
C LEU A 82 3.10 3.98 0.01
N VAL A 83 3.56 2.73 -0.08
CA VAL A 83 4.88 2.40 -0.62
C VAL A 83 5.02 2.85 -2.07
N ARG A 84 3.99 2.64 -2.91
CA ARG A 84 4.00 3.14 -4.30
C ARG A 84 4.07 4.67 -4.37
N SER A 85 3.30 5.37 -3.52
CA SER A 85 3.31 6.84 -3.48
C SER A 85 4.69 7.39 -3.10
N ILE A 86 5.32 6.80 -2.08
CA ILE A 86 6.69 7.12 -1.65
C ILE A 86 7.68 6.88 -2.79
N LYS A 87 7.69 5.67 -3.37
CA LYS A 87 8.61 5.33 -4.46
C LYS A 87 8.44 6.18 -5.71
N ARG A 88 7.22 6.55 -6.05
CA ARG A 88 6.97 7.46 -7.16
C ARG A 88 7.70 8.77 -6.93
N ARG A 89 7.57 9.37 -5.74
CA ARG A 89 8.27 10.62 -5.40
C ARG A 89 9.79 10.46 -5.38
N MET A 90 10.30 9.32 -4.90
CA MET A 90 11.74 9.02 -4.94
C MET A 90 12.31 8.88 -6.35
N ASN A 91 11.49 8.43 -7.31
CA ASN A 91 11.91 8.13 -8.69
C ASN A 91 11.43 9.17 -9.71
N THR A 92 10.80 10.27 -9.30
CA THR A 92 10.36 11.32 -10.24
C THR A 92 11.54 12.27 -10.51
N PRO A 93 12.05 12.36 -11.75
CA PRO A 93 13.03 13.38 -12.09
C PRO A 93 12.33 14.73 -12.08
N GLU A 94 12.70 15.61 -11.14
CA GLU A 94 12.28 17.01 -11.22
C GLU A 94 12.91 17.64 -12.47
N PHE A 95 12.04 18.10 -13.38
CA PHE A 95 12.30 18.95 -14.55
C PHE A 95 13.72 18.98 -15.15
N GLY A 96 13.87 18.33 -16.31
CA GLY A 96 14.81 18.77 -17.34
C GLY A 96 15.88 17.75 -17.72
N HIS A 97 15.73 17.19 -18.92
CA HIS A 97 16.79 16.56 -19.71
C HIS A 97 17.39 15.24 -19.19
N ALA A 98 16.64 14.14 -19.35
CA ALA A 98 17.14 12.97 -20.10
C ALA A 98 16.03 11.92 -20.20
N GLN A 99 15.47 11.82 -21.40
CA GLN A 99 14.80 10.61 -21.84
C GLN A 99 15.84 9.47 -21.73
N GLN A 100 15.56 8.46 -20.91
CA GLN A 100 16.36 7.23 -20.70
C GLN A 100 17.49 7.22 -19.66
N VAL A 101 17.40 7.92 -18.53
CA VAL A 101 18.18 7.47 -17.36
C VAL A 101 17.32 6.52 -16.55
N ARG A 102 17.58 5.21 -16.73
CA ARG A 102 17.22 4.18 -15.76
C ARG A 102 17.96 4.50 -14.47
N VAL A 103 17.40 5.40 -13.65
CA VAL A 103 17.94 5.72 -12.34
C VAL A 103 17.74 4.48 -11.48
N SER A 104 18.86 3.97 -10.97
CA SER A 104 18.91 2.84 -10.07
C SER A 104 17.92 3.04 -8.93
N TYR A 105 17.04 2.06 -8.71
CA TYR A 105 16.14 2.02 -7.54
C TYR A 105 16.91 2.13 -6.21
N TYR A 106 18.22 1.85 -6.24
CA TYR A 106 19.16 2.00 -5.14
C TYR A 106 20.40 2.73 -5.65
N GLY A 107 20.44 4.04 -5.40
CA GLY A 107 21.40 4.99 -5.96
C GLY A 107 22.82 4.48 -6.16
N THR A 108 23.29 4.56 -7.41
CA THR A 108 24.71 4.42 -7.77
C THR A 108 25.13 5.40 -8.88
N SER A 109 24.27 6.35 -9.26
CA SER A 109 24.68 7.45 -10.12
C SER A 109 25.20 8.60 -9.25
N PRO A 110 26.40 9.17 -9.52
CA PRO A 110 26.90 10.35 -8.81
C PRO A 110 26.01 11.59 -9.01
N ASN A 111 25.07 11.55 -9.94
CA ASN A 111 24.03 12.55 -10.18
C ASN A 111 22.62 12.07 -9.78
N SER A 112 22.51 10.99 -8.99
CA SER A 112 21.23 10.54 -8.45
C SER A 112 20.75 11.63 -7.49
N HIS A 113 19.71 12.37 -7.88
CA HIS A 113 19.09 13.37 -7.01
C HIS A 113 18.58 12.68 -5.74
N CYS A 114 19.39 12.74 -4.68
CA CYS A 114 18.97 12.35 -3.34
C CYS A 114 17.82 13.27 -2.93
N TYR A 115 16.76 12.69 -2.36
CA TYR A 115 15.67 13.46 -1.78
C TYR A 115 16.18 14.41 -0.68
N SER A 116 15.55 15.57 -0.53
CA SER A 116 15.91 16.51 0.53
C SER A 116 15.62 15.94 1.91
N ILE A 117 16.27 16.49 2.95
CA ILE A 117 15.99 16.14 4.35
C ILE A 117 14.50 16.34 4.67
N ASP A 118 13.90 17.43 4.16
CA ASP A 118 12.49 17.72 4.36
C ASP A 118 11.58 16.71 3.65
N GLN A 119 11.94 16.27 2.43
CA GLN A 119 11.22 15.21 1.72
C GLN A 119 11.31 13.89 2.48
N ALA A 120 12.48 13.54 3.01
CA ALA A 120 12.66 12.35 3.84
C ALA A 120 11.79 12.40 5.11
N ALA A 121 11.82 13.53 5.82
CA ALA A 121 11.02 13.74 7.02
C ALA A 121 9.51 13.66 6.73
N SER A 122 9.08 14.20 5.59
CA SER A 122 7.68 14.08 5.13
C SER A 122 7.29 12.63 4.86
N MET A 123 8.13 11.86 4.17
CA MET A 123 7.86 10.43 3.91
C MET A 123 7.83 9.62 5.21
N GLU A 124 8.72 9.91 6.16
CA GLU A 124 8.71 9.29 7.49
C GLU A 124 7.41 9.59 8.25
N MET A 125 6.94 10.84 8.20
CA MET A 125 5.69 11.25 8.85
C MET A 125 4.48 10.49 8.31
N GLU A 126 4.42 10.26 6.99
CA GLU A 126 3.36 9.45 6.38
C GLU A 126 3.37 7.99 6.90
N VAL A 127 4.55 7.38 7.01
CA VAL A 127 4.72 6.03 7.56
C VAL A 127 4.28 5.98 9.03
N ARG A 128 4.70 6.97 9.83
CA ARG A 128 4.30 7.08 11.24
C ARG A 128 2.79 7.28 11.40
N SER A 129 2.16 8.10 10.55
CA SER A 129 0.70 8.26 10.53
C SER A 129 0.01 6.93 10.23
N TRP A 130 0.46 6.24 9.18
CA TRP A 130 -0.10 4.95 8.80
C TRP A 130 -0.01 3.91 9.92
N LEU A 131 1.13 3.83 10.62
CA LEU A 131 1.32 2.94 11.77
C LEU A 131 0.38 3.28 12.94
N LYS A 132 0.16 4.57 13.24
CA LYS A 132 -0.75 5.01 14.31
C LYS A 132 -2.22 4.72 13.99
N GLU A 133 -2.58 4.71 12.71
CA GLU A 133 -3.94 4.41 12.25
C GLU A 133 -4.26 2.90 12.22
N LEU A 134 -3.28 2.03 12.49
CA LEU A 134 -3.52 0.59 12.54
C LEU A 134 -4.43 0.22 13.71
N PRO A 135 -5.32 -0.77 13.54
CA PRO A 135 -6.03 -1.36 14.67
C PRO A 135 -5.05 -1.88 15.73
N GLN A 136 -5.43 -1.82 17.00
CA GLN A 136 -4.55 -2.11 18.14
C GLN A 136 -3.81 -3.46 18.03
N TYR A 137 -4.47 -4.49 17.50
CA TYR A 137 -3.89 -5.83 17.29
C TYR A 137 -2.89 -5.93 16.13
N TYR A 138 -2.74 -4.90 15.30
CA TYR A 138 -1.69 -4.77 14.28
C TYR A 138 -0.61 -3.75 14.67
N GLN A 139 -0.78 -3.04 15.79
CA GLN A 139 0.26 -2.15 16.29
C GLN A 139 1.39 -3.02 16.82
N LEU A 140 2.62 -2.68 16.45
CA LEU A 140 3.81 -3.26 17.07
C LEU A 140 3.87 -2.74 18.50
N ASP A 141 4.19 -3.60 19.47
CA ASP A 141 4.48 -3.15 20.84
C ASP A 141 5.62 -2.12 20.77
N GLN A 142 5.29 -0.86 20.99
CA GLN A 142 6.30 0.21 21.11
C GLN A 142 7.06 0.14 22.45
N ALA A 143 6.81 -0.91 23.24
CA ALA A 143 7.57 -1.21 24.44
C ALA A 143 8.92 -1.79 24.05
N LEU A 144 9.90 -0.92 23.74
CA LEU A 144 11.35 -1.06 23.93
C LEU A 144 12.07 0.01 23.06
N SER A 145 11.98 1.28 23.48
CA SER A 145 12.99 2.30 23.16
C SER A 145 12.99 3.38 24.23
#